data_AF-A0A651GW08-F1
#
_entry.id   AF-A0A651GW08-F1
#
_cell.length_a   1.000
_cell.length_b   1.000
_cell.length_c   1.000
_cell.angle_alpha   90.00
_cell.angle_beta   90.00
_cell.angle_gamma   90.00
#
_symmetry.space_group_name_H-M   'P 1'
#
loop_
_entity.id
_entity.type
_entity.pdbx_description
1 polymer ?
#
loop_
_entity_poly.entity_id
_entity_poly.type
_entity_poly.pdbx_seq_one_letter_code
_entity_poly.pdbx_strand_id
1 'polypeptide(L)'
;MSIRLSNIDDVALLTDRLVLALLRLSDAREMHAVLASPELYRFTGGAPSREQLTERYRHQIAGPDDPDVSWHNWIVRSRTTGSAVGYVQATVTGVRRQAG
;
A
#
# COMPACT_ATOMS: atom_id res chain seq x y z
N MET A 1 -3.90 -16.11 19.57
CA MET A 1 -4.15 -15.18 18.45
C MET A 1 -3.46 -15.75 17.22
N SER A 2 -4.22 -16.26 16.25
CA SER A 2 -3.66 -16.99 15.10
C SER A 2 -3.71 -16.10 13.87
N ILE A 3 -2.55 -15.72 13.34
CA ILE A 3 -2.46 -15.08 12.03
C ILE A 3 -2.73 -16.18 11.00
N ARG A 4 -3.88 -16.12 10.32
CA ARG A 4 -4.08 -16.93 9.11
C ARG A 4 -3.32 -16.25 7.98
N LEU A 5 -2.14 -16.77 7.65
CA LEU A 5 -1.42 -16.42 6.42
C LEU A 5 -2.09 -17.16 5.25
N SER A 6 -3.28 -16.70 4.85
CA SER A 6 -3.73 -16.91 3.48
C SER A 6 -2.86 -16.02 2.59
N ASN A 7 -2.36 -16.59 1.49
CA ASN A 7 -1.52 -15.99 0.46
C ASN A 7 -1.53 -14.45 0.48
N ILE A 8 -0.37 -13.82 0.77
CA ILE A 8 -0.22 -12.36 0.96
C ILE A 8 -0.65 -11.54 -0.27
N ASP A 9 -0.81 -12.23 -1.40
CA ASP A 9 -0.97 -11.67 -2.73
C ASP A 9 -2.32 -10.96 -2.95
N ASP A 10 -3.38 -11.27 -2.20
CA ASP A 10 -4.72 -10.73 -2.50
C ASP A 10 -5.64 -10.46 -1.28
N VAL A 11 -5.11 -10.53 -0.06
CA VAL A 11 -5.94 -10.37 1.15
C VAL A 11 -5.44 -9.23 2.02
N ALA A 12 -6.37 -8.44 2.57
CA ALA A 12 -6.04 -7.41 3.54
C ALA A 12 -5.38 -8.05 4.79
N LEU A 13 -4.26 -7.48 5.24
CA LEU A 13 -3.60 -7.95 6.46
C LEU A 13 -4.22 -7.28 7.69
N LEU A 14 -4.43 -8.08 8.73
CA LEU A 14 -5.12 -7.66 9.93
C LEU A 14 -4.18 -7.69 11.12
N THR A 15 -4.17 -6.60 11.89
CA THR A 15 -3.53 -6.53 13.20
C THR A 15 -4.55 -6.07 14.25
N ASP A 16 -4.14 -5.97 15.50
CA ASP A 16 -5.02 -5.54 16.58
C ASP A 16 -5.56 -4.13 16.36
N ARG A 17 -4.72 -3.23 15.81
CA ARG A 17 -5.05 -1.81 15.66
C ARG A 17 -5.22 -1.36 14.22
N LEU A 18 -4.69 -2.12 13.26
CA LEU A 18 -4.58 -1.70 11.86
C LEU A 18 -5.16 -2.73 10.91
N VAL A 19 -5.65 -2.22 9.79
CA VAL A 19 -5.97 -3.00 8.59
C VAL A 19 -5.07 -2.49 7.48
N LEU A 20 -4.30 -3.38 6.87
CA LEU A 20 -3.52 -3.10 5.67
C LEU A 20 -4.40 -3.51 4.49
N ALA A 21 -5.17 -2.56 3.98
CA ALA A 21 -6.08 -2.78 2.86
C ALA A 21 -5.30 -2.68 1.55
N LEU A 22 -5.64 -3.53 0.58
CA LEU A 22 -5.07 -3.43 -0.77
C LEU A 22 -5.28 -2.02 -1.32
N LEU A 23 -4.23 -1.47 -1.94
CA LEU A 23 -4.25 -0.17 -2.58
C LEU A 23 -5.31 -0.14 -3.69
N ARG A 24 -6.14 0.92 -3.69
CA ARG A 24 -7.10 1.23 -4.75
C ARG A 24 -6.86 2.63 -5.28
N LEU A 25 -7.23 2.86 -6.54
CA LEU A 25 -7.10 4.17 -7.17
C LEU A 25 -7.87 5.26 -6.39
N SER A 26 -9.03 4.91 -5.81
CA SER A 26 -9.85 5.81 -5.00
C SER A 26 -9.16 6.32 -3.73
N ASP A 27 -8.14 5.61 -3.23
CA ASP A 27 -7.42 6.00 -2.03
C ASP A 27 -6.61 7.29 -2.23
N ALA A 28 -6.30 7.67 -3.48
CA ALA A 28 -5.52 8.88 -3.80
C ALA A 28 -6.13 10.15 -3.20
N ARG A 29 -7.46 10.24 -3.14
CA ARG A 29 -8.15 11.39 -2.54
C ARG A 29 -7.93 11.49 -1.04
N GLU A 30 -8.13 10.39 -0.31
CA GLU A 30 -7.96 10.34 1.14
C GLU A 30 -6.48 10.50 1.51
N MET A 31 -5.61 9.81 0.79
CA MET A 31 -4.17 9.80 1.04
C MET A 31 -3.49 11.13 0.71
N HIS A 32 -4.02 11.95 -0.20
CA HIS A 32 -3.49 13.30 -0.41
C HIS A 32 -3.53 14.13 0.88
N ALA A 33 -4.61 14.01 1.67
CA ALA A 33 -4.71 14.70 2.95
C ALA A 33 -3.76 14.11 4.01
N VAL A 34 -3.69 12.77 4.10
CA VAL A 34 -2.77 12.06 5.01
C VAL A 34 -1.31 12.45 4.74
N LEU A 35 -0.98 12.63 3.47
CA LEU A 35 0.37 12.92 2.98
C LEU A 35 0.63 14.41 2.76
N ALA A 36 -0.24 15.32 3.25
CA ALA A 36 -0.08 16.75 3.05
C ALA A 36 0.91 17.41 4.02
N SER A 37 1.25 16.75 5.14
CA SER A 37 2.13 17.36 6.16
C SER A 37 3.52 17.61 5.59
N PRO A 38 4.02 18.87 5.59
CA PRO A 38 5.36 19.19 5.08
C PRO A 38 6.48 18.49 5.86
N GLU A 39 6.24 18.14 7.14
CA GLU A 39 7.23 17.46 7.98
C GLU A 39 7.61 16.08 7.43
N LEU A 40 6.68 15.39 6.74
CA LEU A 40 6.94 14.12 6.08
C LEU A 40 8.00 14.23 4.98
N TYR A 41 8.14 15.43 4.40
CA TYR A 41 9.02 15.69 3.25
C TYR A 41 10.26 16.48 3.61
N ARG A 42 10.54 16.67 4.91
CA ARG A 42 11.72 17.42 5.38
C ARG A 42 13.02 16.93 4.74
N PHE A 43 13.12 15.63 4.45
CA PHE A 43 14.31 15.00 3.89
C PHE A 43 14.13 14.42 2.48
N THR A 44 12.90 14.17 2.05
CA THR A 44 12.61 13.55 0.75
C THR A 44 12.12 14.56 -0.30
N GLY A 45 11.69 15.75 0.13
CA GLY A 45 11.19 16.82 -0.73
C GLY A 45 9.80 16.54 -1.33
N GLY A 46 9.01 17.62 -1.50
CA GLY A 46 7.78 17.66 -2.29
C GLY A 46 6.63 16.76 -1.83
N ALA A 47 5.61 17.35 -1.21
CA ALA A 47 4.34 16.65 -1.02
C ALA A 47 3.67 16.36 -2.39
N PRO A 48 3.18 15.15 -2.65
CA PRO A 48 2.59 14.81 -3.93
C PRO A 48 1.22 15.47 -4.08
N SER A 49 0.94 15.99 -5.27
CA SER A 49 -0.43 16.36 -5.65
C SER A 49 -1.32 15.12 -5.72
N ARG A 50 -2.63 15.33 -5.66
CA ARG A 50 -3.60 14.25 -5.83
C ARG A 50 -3.44 13.55 -7.18
N GLU A 51 -3.13 14.30 -8.24
CA GLU A 51 -2.92 13.78 -9.59
C GLU A 51 -1.66 12.91 -9.64
N GLN A 52 -0.57 13.34 -9.00
CA GLN A 52 0.65 12.55 -8.85
C GLN A 52 0.41 11.25 -8.07
N LEU A 53 -0.39 11.29 -6.99
CA LEU A 53 -0.79 10.09 -6.26
C LEU A 53 -1.65 9.16 -7.11
N THR A 54 -2.58 9.71 -7.89
CA THR A 54 -3.46 8.92 -8.76
C THR A 54 -2.65 8.14 -9.80
N GLU A 55 -1.68 8.80 -10.44
CA GLU A 55 -0.84 8.14 -11.44
C GLU A 55 0.10 7.11 -10.80
N ARG A 56 0.70 7.46 -9.65
CA ARG A 56 1.51 6.52 -8.87
C ARG A 56 0.72 5.26 -8.51
N TYR A 57 -0.52 5.41 -8.05
CA TYR A 57 -1.36 4.28 -7.65
C TYR A 57 -1.79 3.44 -8.85
N ARG A 58 -2.07 4.05 -10.01
CA ARG A 58 -2.32 3.30 -11.25
C ARG A 58 -1.14 2.38 -11.59
N HIS A 59 0.08 2.92 -11.57
CA HIS A 59 1.29 2.14 -11.84
C HIS A 59 1.52 1.02 -10.81
N GLN A 60 1.33 1.33 -9.53
CA GLN A 60 1.47 0.34 -8.45
C GLN A 60 0.44 -0.79 -8.52
N ILE A 61 -0.77 -0.50 -9.01
CA ILE A 61 -1.82 -1.50 -9.24
C ILE A 61 -1.52 -2.36 -10.48
N ALA A 62 -0.93 -1.77 -11.52
CA ALA A 62 -0.51 -2.53 -12.71
C ALA A 62 0.55 -3.59 -12.38
N GLY A 63 1.37 -3.35 -11.36
CA GLY A 63 2.39 -4.28 -10.88
C GLY A 63 3.73 -4.15 -11.61
N PRO A 64 4.74 -4.95 -11.23
CA PRO A 64 6.03 -4.98 -11.89
C PRO A 64 5.95 -5.66 -13.26
N ASP A 65 6.81 -5.25 -14.18
CA ASP A 65 6.99 -5.92 -15.49
C ASP A 65 7.75 -7.26 -15.37
N ASP A 66 8.57 -7.40 -14.31
CA ASP A 66 9.39 -8.59 -14.06
C ASP A 66 8.59 -9.66 -13.30
N PRO A 67 8.40 -10.87 -13.89
CA PRO A 67 7.64 -11.94 -13.25
C PRO A 67 8.28 -12.53 -11.99
N ASP A 68 9.58 -12.32 -11.77
CA ASP A 68 10.28 -12.75 -10.54
C ASP A 68 10.21 -11.69 -9.42
N VAL A 69 9.52 -10.57 -9.69
CA VAL A 69 9.27 -9.48 -8.75
C VAL A 69 7.79 -9.44 -8.40
N SER A 70 7.48 -9.22 -7.14
CA SER A 70 6.12 -8.97 -6.66
C SER A 70 6.08 -7.68 -5.87
N TRP A 71 5.15 -6.79 -6.24
CA TRP A 71 4.86 -5.57 -5.48
C TRP A 71 3.61 -5.77 -4.64
N HIS A 72 3.72 -5.47 -3.35
CA HIS A 72 2.57 -5.41 -2.46
C HIS A 72 2.43 -3.98 -1.95
N ASN A 73 1.28 -3.38 -2.21
CA ASN A 73 0.99 -1.99 -1.87
C ASN A 73 -0.28 -1.94 -1.03
N TRP A 74 -0.17 -1.47 0.21
CA TRP A 74 -1.29 -1.38 1.13
C TRP A 74 -1.49 0.04 1.67
N ILE A 75 -2.76 0.42 1.79
CA ILE A 75 -3.18 1.55 2.61
C ILE A 75 -3.37 1.06 4.04
N VAL A 76 -2.69 1.71 4.97
CA VAL A 76 -2.81 1.43 6.40
C VAL A 76 -4.02 2.20 6.91
N ARG A 77 -4.99 1.48 7.46
CA ARG A 77 -6.23 2.03 8.01
C ARG A 77 -6.32 1.74 9.50
N SER A 78 -6.77 2.74 10.27
CA SER A 78 -7.13 2.55 11.68
C SER A 78 -8.32 1.59 11.77
N ARG A 79 -8.21 0.53 12.58
CA ARG A 79 -9.35 -0.38 12.80
C ARG A 79 -10.49 0.30 13.56
N THR A 80 -10.16 1.26 14.43
CA THR A 80 -11.16 1.98 15.24
C THR A 80 -11.99 2.93 14.40
N THR A 81 -11.38 3.63 13.43
CA THR A 81 -12.06 4.70 12.68
C THR A 81 -12.28 4.38 11.21
N GLY A 82 -11.61 3.36 10.66
CA GLY A 82 -11.60 3.03 9.22
C GLY A 82 -10.78 3.98 8.34
N SER A 83 -10.35 5.13 8.89
CA SER A 83 -9.61 6.15 8.17
C SER A 83 -8.21 5.69 7.79
N ALA A 84 -7.75 6.11 6.61
CA ALA A 84 -6.37 5.94 6.21
C ALA A 84 -5.43 6.76 7.12
N VAL A 85 -4.30 6.16 7.49
CA VAL A 85 -3.28 6.77 8.36
C VAL A 85 -1.89 6.71 7.75
N GLY A 86 -1.73 6.06 6.59
CA GLY A 86 -0.45 5.88 5.93
C GLY A 86 -0.52 4.78 4.88
N TYR A 87 0.65 4.35 4.43
CA TYR A 87 0.80 3.25 3.50
C TYR A 87 2.03 2.41 3.88
N VAL A 88 2.06 1.16 3.43
CA VAL A 88 3.24 0.30 3.49
C VAL A 88 3.37 -0.45 2.18
N GLN A 89 4.61 -0.62 1.73
CA GLN A 89 4.92 -1.27 0.46
C GLN A 89 6.02 -2.31 0.68
N ALA A 90 5.94 -3.40 -0.06
CA ALA A 90 6.98 -4.42 -0.11
C ALA A 90 7.25 -4.79 -1.56
N THR A 91 8.53 -4.82 -1.93
CA THR A 91 9.01 -5.41 -3.18
C THR A 91 9.72 -6.70 -2.83
N VAL A 92 9.20 -7.82 -3.31
CA VAL A 92 9.74 -9.16 -3.07
C VAL A 92 10.35 -9.65 -4.37
N THR A 93 11.58 -10.19 -4.30
CA THR A 93 12.29 -10.73 -5.46
C THR A 93 12.66 -12.19 -5.23
N GLY A 94 12.76 -12.98 -6.30
CA GLY A 94 13.31 -14.35 -6.24
C GLY A 94 12.37 -15.40 -5.64
N VAL A 95 11.07 -15.12 -5.53
CA VAL A 95 10.06 -16.10 -5.14
C VAL A 95 9.58 -16.84 -6.40
N ARG A 96 10.11 -18.04 -6.65
CA ARG A 96 9.50 -18.96 -7.62
C ARG A 96 8.10 -19.29 -7.12
N ARG A 97 7.05 -18.90 -7.86
CA ARG A 97 5.69 -19.40 -7.59
C ARG A 97 5.76 -20.92 -7.59
N GLN A 98 5.40 -21.57 -6.48
CA GLN A 98 5.20 -23.00 -6.50
C GLN A 98 3.98 -23.27 -7.39
N ALA A 99 4.23 -23.79 -8.59
CA ALA A 99 3.20 -24.39 -9.41
C ALA A 99 2.64 -25.60 -8.62
N GLY A 100 1.33 -25.58 -8.39
CA GLY A 100 0.59 -26.74 -7.88
C GLY A 100 0.59 -27.89 -8.87
#